data_AF-A0A5N6SZU6-F1
#
_entry.id   AF-A0A5N6SZU6-F1
#
_cell.length_a   1.000
_cell.length_b   1.000
_cell.length_c   1.000
_cell.angle_alpha   90.00
_cell.angle_beta   90.00
_cell.angle_gamma   90.00
#
_symmetry.space_group_name_H-M   'P 1'
#
loop_
_entity.id
_entity.type
_entity.pdbx_description
1 polymer ?
#
loop_
_entity_poly.entity_id
_entity_poly.type
_entity_poly.pdbx_seq_one_letter_code
_entity_poly.pdbx_strand_id
1 'polypeptide(L)'
;MKFISVIALLAPAVLAAPAAPGDAWITLIKEQCPDMSGQCLDIAKKVHQPGFNLVEVPEATQAMPTCNPAYVQCAQTLASDAVDVPQSGATQGQLATCLLQIAPDHIKYFLDNDRASTPIPDTQNCPLRELHRVAHIELGPTA
;
A
#
# COMPACT_ATOMS: atom_id res chain seq x y z
N MET A 1 21.74 -22.45 48.13
CA MET A 1 21.58 -21.09 47.59
C MET A 1 21.36 -21.22 46.09
N LYS A 2 20.19 -20.82 45.56
CA LYS A 2 19.87 -20.88 44.13
C LYS A 2 19.81 -19.44 43.60
N PHE A 3 20.71 -19.11 42.68
CA PHE A 3 20.72 -17.82 41.99
C PHE A 3 19.59 -17.80 40.97
N ILE A 4 18.57 -16.99 41.20
CA ILE A 4 17.56 -16.66 40.18
C ILE A 4 18.08 -15.41 39.48
N SER A 5 18.71 -15.61 38.33
CA SER A 5 19.09 -14.53 37.42
C SER A 5 17.88 -14.20 36.55
N VAL A 6 17.15 -13.14 36.91
CA VAL A 6 16.10 -12.58 36.06
C VAL A 6 16.77 -11.58 35.14
N ILE A 7 17.10 -12.00 33.91
CA ILE A 7 17.41 -11.08 32.83
C ILE A 7 16.09 -10.49 32.38
N ALA A 8 15.71 -9.36 32.98
CA ALA A 8 14.69 -8.49 32.41
C ALA A 8 15.26 -7.92 31.11
N LEU A 9 14.82 -8.48 29.97
CA LEU A 9 15.06 -7.89 28.66
C LEU A 9 14.43 -6.49 28.67
N LEU A 10 15.29 -5.49 28.84
CA LEU A 10 15.00 -4.12 28.43
C LEU A 10 14.93 -4.12 26.91
N ALA A 11 13.75 -4.42 26.35
CA ALA A 11 13.46 -4.05 24.98
C ALA A 11 13.62 -2.53 24.88
N PRO A 12 14.42 -2.00 23.95
CA PRO A 12 14.41 -0.58 23.69
C PRO A 12 12.99 -0.23 23.26
N ALA A 13 12.29 0.53 24.09
CA ALA A 13 11.15 1.31 23.65
C ALA A 13 11.72 2.32 22.65
N VAL A 14 11.88 1.88 21.40
CA VAL A 14 12.08 2.78 20.28
C VAL A 14 10.88 3.70 20.36
N LEU A 15 11.15 4.98 20.64
CA LEU A 15 10.19 6.04 20.44
C LEU A 15 9.70 5.91 19.00
N ALA A 16 8.53 5.30 18.82
CA ALA A 16 7.73 5.49 17.64
C ALA A 16 7.36 6.97 17.67
N ALA A 17 8.19 7.80 17.03
CA ALA A 17 7.71 9.09 16.54
C ALA A 17 6.38 8.79 15.81
N PRO A 18 5.31 9.58 16.04
CA PRO A 18 4.10 9.38 15.27
C PRO A 18 4.50 9.43 13.80
N ALA A 19 4.31 8.32 13.09
CA ALA A 19 4.49 8.27 11.66
C ALA A 19 3.73 9.47 11.06
N ALA A 20 4.34 10.20 10.13
CA ALA A 20 3.60 11.26 9.45
C ALA A 20 2.35 10.63 8.82
N PRO A 21 1.20 11.34 8.78
CA PRO A 21 0.03 10.85 8.05
C PRO A 21 0.46 10.42 6.63
N GLY A 22 0.22 9.15 6.27
CA GLY A 22 0.67 8.53 5.01
C GLY A 22 2.02 7.77 5.04
N ASP A 23 2.76 7.75 6.15
CA ASP A 23 3.94 6.89 6.33
C ASP A 23 3.56 5.48 6.83
N ALA A 24 2.35 5.29 7.38
CA ALA A 24 1.88 3.99 7.85
C ALA A 24 1.68 3.01 6.68
N TRP A 25 1.10 3.45 5.56
CA TRP A 25 1.05 2.72 4.30
C TRP A 25 2.41 2.13 3.88
N ILE A 26 3.47 2.95 3.82
CA ILE A 26 4.80 2.48 3.40
C ILE A 26 5.42 1.57 4.46
N THR A 27 5.16 1.84 5.74
CA THR A 27 5.64 1.01 6.84
C THR A 27 5.00 -0.39 6.76
N LEU A 28 3.69 -0.47 6.56
CA LEU A 28 2.96 -1.72 6.37
C LEU A 28 3.55 -2.53 5.21
N ILE A 29 3.75 -1.90 4.05
CA ILE A 29 4.34 -2.62 2.90
C ILE A 29 5.72 -3.17 3.24
N LYS A 30 6.59 -2.37 3.89
CA LYS A 30 7.95 -2.82 4.25
C LYS A 30 7.94 -3.98 5.25
N GLU A 31 6.99 -3.99 6.17
CA GLU A 31 6.86 -5.03 7.19
C GLU A 31 6.28 -6.33 6.61
N GLN A 32 5.23 -6.22 5.79
CA GLN A 32 4.49 -7.38 5.28
C GLN A 32 5.03 -7.91 3.94
N CYS A 33 5.76 -7.07 3.20
CA CYS A 33 6.27 -7.35 1.87
C CYS A 33 7.73 -6.89 1.76
N PRO A 34 8.65 -7.50 2.53
CA PRO A 34 10.03 -7.01 2.69
C PRO A 34 10.86 -7.05 1.40
N ASP A 35 10.46 -7.88 0.42
CA ASP A 35 11.13 -8.00 -0.88
C ASP A 35 10.71 -6.90 -1.89
N MET A 36 9.84 -5.96 -1.49
CA MET A 36 9.42 -4.85 -2.34
C MET A 36 10.63 -3.96 -2.68
N SER A 37 10.91 -3.79 -3.96
CA SER A 37 12.03 -2.95 -4.39
C SER A 37 11.81 -1.48 -4.02
N GLY A 38 12.90 -0.74 -3.81
CA GLY A 38 12.85 0.70 -3.50
C GLY A 38 12.08 1.51 -4.55
N GLN A 39 12.25 1.20 -5.83
CA GLN A 39 11.52 1.84 -6.92
C GLN A 39 10.00 1.67 -6.77
N CYS A 40 9.55 0.47 -6.40
CA CYS A 40 8.12 0.21 -6.20
C CYS A 40 7.57 0.91 -4.95
N LEU A 41 8.36 0.95 -3.86
CA LEU A 41 8.00 1.73 -2.67
C LEU A 41 7.90 3.24 -2.98
N ASP A 42 8.78 3.78 -3.80
CA ASP A 42 8.76 5.19 -4.19
C ASP A 42 7.55 5.52 -5.05
N ILE A 43 7.17 4.65 -5.99
CA ILE A 43 5.95 4.81 -6.79
C ILE A 43 4.72 4.74 -5.88
N ALA A 44 4.63 3.72 -5.04
CA ALA A 44 3.59 3.56 -4.02
C ALA A 44 3.44 4.81 -3.15
N LYS A 45 4.55 5.40 -2.71
CA LYS A 45 4.55 6.65 -1.93
C LYS A 45 4.06 7.83 -2.75
N LYS A 46 4.52 7.94 -4.01
CA LYS A 46 4.22 9.07 -4.90
C LYS A 46 2.75 9.14 -5.28
N VAL A 47 2.14 8.01 -5.70
CA VAL A 47 0.74 7.98 -6.16
C VAL A 47 -0.28 8.18 -5.03
N HIS A 48 0.13 7.91 -3.79
CA HIS A 48 -0.69 8.12 -2.59
C HIS A 48 -0.78 9.60 -2.19
N GLN A 49 0.14 10.44 -2.66
CA GLN A 49 0.14 11.85 -2.28
C GLN A 49 -1.08 12.58 -2.87
N PRO A 50 -1.76 13.47 -2.10
CA PRO A 50 -2.88 14.26 -2.60
C PRO A 50 -2.60 15.12 -3.83
N GLY A 51 -1.32 15.38 -4.14
CA GLY A 51 -0.88 16.16 -5.30
C GLY A 51 -0.59 15.35 -6.57
N PHE A 52 -0.66 14.02 -6.53
CA PHE A 52 -0.35 13.18 -7.68
C PHE A 52 -1.27 13.51 -8.87
N ASN A 53 -0.67 13.83 -10.02
CA ASN A 53 -1.42 14.33 -11.16
C ASN A 53 -0.80 13.92 -12.51
N LEU A 54 -1.43 14.37 -13.61
CA LEU A 54 -1.06 14.03 -14.98
C LEU A 54 0.40 14.29 -15.36
N VAL A 55 1.10 15.20 -14.66
CA VAL A 55 2.52 15.48 -14.90
C VAL A 55 3.42 14.32 -14.45
N GLU A 56 3.05 13.64 -13.36
CA GLU A 56 3.84 12.59 -12.72
C GLU A 56 3.45 11.17 -13.16
N VAL A 57 2.24 11.03 -13.70
CA VAL A 57 1.68 9.77 -14.21
C VAL A 57 2.57 9.05 -15.22
N PRO A 58 3.22 9.71 -16.20
CA PRO A 58 4.01 9.00 -17.21
C PRO A 58 5.14 8.17 -16.62
N GLU A 59 5.86 8.74 -15.65
CA GLU A 59 6.97 8.07 -14.97
C GLU A 59 6.47 6.87 -14.15
N ALA A 60 5.41 7.07 -13.35
CA ALA A 60 4.82 5.98 -12.57
C ALA A 60 4.32 4.85 -13.49
N THR A 61 3.62 5.19 -14.57
CA THR A 61 3.07 4.24 -15.54
C THR A 61 4.15 3.39 -16.20
N GLN A 62 5.31 3.97 -16.54
CA GLN A 62 6.42 3.25 -17.17
C GLN A 62 7.04 2.19 -16.28
N ALA A 63 7.06 2.41 -14.96
CA ALA A 63 7.67 1.49 -14.00
C ALA A 63 6.70 0.40 -13.49
N MET A 64 5.40 0.57 -13.70
CA MET A 64 4.38 -0.39 -13.24
C MET A 64 4.58 -1.83 -13.74
N PRO A 65 4.96 -2.13 -15.00
CA PRO A 65 5.14 -3.51 -15.43
C PRO A 65 6.14 -4.29 -14.56
N THR A 66 7.19 -3.63 -14.08
CA THR A 66 8.19 -4.23 -13.17
C THR A 66 7.65 -4.39 -11.75
N CYS A 67 6.81 -3.47 -11.28
CA CYS A 67 6.30 -3.47 -9.92
C CYS A 67 4.99 -4.25 -9.72
N ASN A 68 4.21 -4.45 -10.77
CA ASN A 68 2.90 -5.11 -10.71
C ASN A 68 2.95 -6.48 -10.01
N PRO A 69 3.89 -7.39 -10.32
CA PRO A 69 3.95 -8.68 -9.63
C PRO A 69 4.15 -8.54 -8.11
N ALA A 70 4.99 -7.60 -7.67
CA ALA A 70 5.24 -7.36 -6.26
C ALA A 70 4.01 -6.75 -5.57
N TYR A 71 3.29 -5.84 -6.24
CA TYR A 71 2.03 -5.31 -5.70
C TYR A 71 0.93 -6.36 -5.60
N VAL A 72 0.81 -7.24 -6.60
CA VAL A 72 -0.12 -8.38 -6.58
C VAL A 72 0.17 -9.27 -5.37
N GLN A 73 1.43 -9.70 -5.25
CA GLN A 73 1.84 -10.58 -4.16
C GLN A 73 1.61 -9.92 -2.80
N CYS A 74 1.95 -8.63 -2.67
CA CYS A 74 1.77 -7.91 -1.43
C CYS A 74 0.29 -7.75 -1.05
N ALA A 75 -0.59 -7.44 -2.02
CA ALA A 75 -2.02 -7.32 -1.78
C ALA A 75 -2.62 -8.66 -1.32
N GLN A 76 -2.16 -9.77 -1.90
CA GLN A 76 -2.56 -11.12 -1.48
C GLN A 76 -2.05 -11.48 -0.08
N THR A 77 -0.84 -11.04 0.30
CA THR A 77 -0.31 -11.23 1.66
C THR A 77 -1.11 -10.45 2.70
N LEU A 78 -1.51 -9.22 2.37
CA LEU A 78 -2.25 -8.36 3.29
C LEU A 78 -3.72 -8.76 3.44
N ALA A 79 -4.31 -9.35 2.40
CA ALA A 79 -5.72 -9.67 2.43
C ALA A 79 -6.01 -10.83 3.39
N SER A 80 -6.86 -10.56 4.38
CA SER A 80 -7.37 -11.57 5.32
C SER A 80 -8.18 -12.69 4.62
N ASP A 81 -8.76 -12.39 3.45
CA ASP A 81 -9.52 -13.32 2.59
C ASP A 81 -8.95 -13.31 1.17
N ALA A 82 -9.31 -14.32 0.35
CA ALA A 82 -8.92 -14.35 -1.06
C ALA A 82 -9.46 -13.10 -1.79
N VAL A 83 -8.56 -12.20 -2.19
CA VAL A 83 -8.85 -11.04 -3.03
C VAL A 83 -8.50 -11.33 -4.48
N ASP A 84 -9.43 -11.01 -5.38
CA ASP A 84 -9.15 -11.00 -6.81
C ASP A 84 -8.31 -9.77 -7.14
N VAL A 85 -6.99 -9.95 -7.12
CA VAL A 85 -6.06 -8.90 -7.55
C VAL A 85 -5.86 -9.01 -9.06
N PRO A 86 -6.08 -7.93 -9.83
CA PRO A 86 -5.86 -7.93 -11.27
C PRO A 86 -4.44 -8.42 -11.62
N GLN A 87 -4.34 -9.59 -12.25
CA GLN A 87 -3.05 -10.22 -12.58
C GLN A 87 -2.36 -9.55 -13.78
N SER A 88 -3.16 -9.08 -14.74
CA SER A 88 -2.70 -8.29 -15.88
C SER A 88 -2.88 -6.81 -15.59
N GLY A 89 -1.78 -6.05 -15.64
CA GLY A 89 -1.86 -4.60 -15.59
C GLY A 89 -2.80 -4.08 -16.68
N ALA A 90 -3.59 -3.05 -16.35
CA ALA A 90 -4.45 -2.39 -17.31
C ALA A 90 -3.65 -1.91 -18.54
N THR A 91 -4.28 -1.76 -19.71
CA THR A 91 -3.60 -1.17 -20.89
C THR A 91 -3.02 0.20 -20.53
N GLN A 92 -1.99 0.70 -21.22
CA GLN A 92 -1.26 1.89 -20.78
C GLN A 92 -2.17 3.11 -20.47
N GLY A 93 -3.22 3.36 -21.28
CA GLY A 93 -4.20 4.42 -21.02
C GLY A 93 -5.12 4.14 -19.81
N GLN A 94 -5.47 2.88 -19.58
CA GLN A 94 -6.24 2.46 -18.39
C GLN A 94 -5.36 2.45 -17.13
N LEU A 95 -4.07 2.16 -17.24
CA LEU A 95 -3.12 2.18 -16.13
C LEU A 95 -2.89 3.60 -15.61
N ALA A 96 -2.66 4.55 -16.51
CA ALA A 96 -2.59 5.98 -16.16
C ALA A 96 -3.84 6.44 -15.41
N THR A 97 -5.02 6.06 -15.92
CA THR A 97 -6.30 6.35 -15.27
C THR A 97 -6.40 5.67 -13.90
N CYS A 98 -5.99 4.41 -13.78
CA CYS A 98 -6.02 3.68 -12.51
C CYS A 98 -5.16 4.36 -11.44
N LEU A 99 -3.92 4.74 -11.77
CA LEU A 99 -3.01 5.41 -10.84
C LEU A 99 -3.57 6.76 -10.37
N LEU A 100 -4.22 7.52 -11.26
CA LEU A 100 -4.88 8.77 -10.91
C LEU A 100 -6.07 8.61 -9.97
N GLN A 101 -6.64 7.40 -9.84
CA GLN A 101 -7.73 7.13 -8.89
C GLN A 101 -7.24 6.84 -7.47
N ILE A 102 -5.93 6.62 -7.24
CA ILE A 102 -5.42 6.28 -5.91
C ILE A 102 -5.60 7.43 -4.93
N ALA A 103 -5.22 8.67 -5.28
CA ALA A 103 -5.41 9.81 -4.39
C ALA A 103 -6.90 10.13 -4.10
N PRO A 104 -7.82 10.14 -5.09
CA PRO A 104 -9.26 10.21 -4.83
C PRO A 104 -9.79 9.09 -3.94
N ASP A 105 -9.34 7.86 -4.15
CA ASP A 105 -9.70 6.71 -3.31
C ASP A 105 -9.17 6.87 -1.89
N HIS A 106 -7.94 7.38 -1.72
CA HIS A 106 -7.35 7.62 -0.41
C HIS A 106 -8.22 8.57 0.42
N ILE A 107 -8.66 9.69 -0.18
CA ILE A 107 -9.59 10.62 0.46
C ILE A 107 -10.92 9.94 0.79
N LYS A 108 -11.48 9.17 -0.16
CA LYS A 108 -12.72 8.41 0.03
C LYS A 108 -12.62 7.45 1.22
N TYR A 109 -11.54 6.69 1.34
CA TYR A 109 -11.33 5.70 2.42
C TYR A 109 -10.92 6.34 3.74
N PHE A 110 -10.27 7.50 3.70
CA PHE A 110 -10.00 8.28 4.91
C PHE A 110 -11.31 8.82 5.53
N LEU A 111 -12.24 9.29 4.70
CA LEU A 111 -13.53 9.83 5.14
C LEU A 111 -14.56 8.74 5.50
N ASP A 112 -14.51 7.60 4.81
CA ASP A 112 -15.45 6.48 4.97
C ASP A 112 -14.71 5.16 4.69
N ASN A 113 -14.05 4.64 5.73
CA ASN A 113 -13.13 3.51 5.62
C ASN A 113 -13.81 2.20 5.23
N ASP A 114 -15.07 2.00 5.63
CA ASP A 114 -15.86 0.81 5.27
C ASP A 114 -16.00 0.66 3.74
N ARG A 115 -15.87 1.76 2.98
CA ARG A 115 -15.84 1.68 1.51
C ARG A 115 -14.62 0.97 0.95
N ALA A 116 -13.53 0.86 1.71
CA ALA A 116 -12.38 0.07 1.31
C ALA A 116 -12.73 -1.42 1.22
N SER A 117 -13.72 -1.92 1.97
CA SER A 117 -14.17 -3.32 1.88
C SER A 117 -14.92 -3.67 0.61
N THR A 118 -15.32 -2.67 -0.19
CA THR A 118 -15.96 -2.91 -1.50
C THR A 118 -14.90 -3.13 -2.58
N PRO A 119 -14.87 -4.28 -3.27
CA PRO A 119 -13.92 -4.52 -4.35
C PRO A 119 -14.04 -3.51 -5.49
N ILE A 120 -12.89 -3.12 -6.07
CA ILE A 120 -12.87 -2.25 -7.26
C ILE A 120 -13.05 -3.15 -8.49
N PRO A 121 -13.95 -2.81 -9.43
CA PRO A 121 -14.12 -3.60 -10.65
C PRO A 121 -12.80 -3.76 -11.42
N ASP A 122 -12.46 -4.98 -11.84
CA ASP A 122 -11.19 -5.30 -12.51
C ASP A 122 -10.86 -4.38 -13.69
N THR A 123 -11.89 -4.00 -14.46
CA THR A 123 -11.75 -3.09 -15.62
C THR A 123 -11.32 -1.66 -15.26
N GLN A 124 -11.38 -1.30 -13.99
CA GLN A 124 -11.02 -0.01 -13.42
C GLN A 124 -9.87 -0.11 -12.42
N ASN A 125 -9.38 -1.32 -12.16
CA ASN A 125 -8.41 -1.60 -11.12
C ASN A 125 -7.02 -1.87 -11.70
N CYS A 126 -6.02 -1.81 -10.84
CA CYS A 126 -4.66 -2.21 -11.14
C CYS A 126 -3.98 -2.63 -9.83
N PRO A 127 -2.90 -3.43 -9.89
CA PRO A 127 -2.27 -4.01 -8.70
C PRO A 127 -1.98 -3.01 -7.58
N LEU A 128 -1.47 -1.82 -7.91
CA LEU A 128 -1.13 -0.81 -6.90
C LEU A 128 -2.38 -0.18 -6.25
N ARG A 129 -3.43 0.04 -7.03
CA ARG A 129 -4.69 0.59 -6.51
C ARG A 129 -5.41 -0.42 -5.61
N GLU A 130 -5.34 -1.70 -5.96
CA GLU A 130 -5.86 -2.79 -5.13
C GLU A 130 -5.06 -2.94 -3.83
N LEU A 131 -3.73 -2.94 -3.92
CA LEU A 131 -2.86 -2.95 -2.75
C LEU A 131 -3.19 -1.79 -1.80
N HIS A 132 -3.39 -0.58 -2.34
CA HIS A 132 -3.81 0.58 -1.57
C HIS A 132 -5.18 0.37 -0.88
N ARG A 133 -6.18 -0.18 -1.59
CA ARG A 133 -7.49 -0.51 -1.01
C ARG A 133 -7.36 -1.50 0.15
N VAL A 134 -6.60 -2.58 -0.04
CA VAL A 134 -6.38 -3.60 1.00
C VAL A 134 -5.63 -3.01 2.19
N ALA A 135 -4.61 -2.16 1.96
CA ALA A 135 -3.93 -1.46 3.05
C ALA A 135 -4.89 -0.60 3.88
N HIS A 136 -5.91 0.03 3.26
CA HIS A 136 -6.95 0.75 3.98
C HIS A 136 -7.91 -0.14 4.78
N ILE A 137 -8.10 -1.41 4.40
CA ILE A 137 -8.83 -2.39 5.23
C ILE A 137 -8.03 -2.70 6.49
N GLU A 138 -6.72 -2.90 6.33
CA GLU A 138 -5.84 -3.30 7.45
C GLU A 138 -5.52 -2.14 8.41
N LEU A 139 -5.23 -0.94 7.89
CA LEU A 139 -4.82 0.23 8.68
C LEU A 139 -5.97 1.17 9.04
N GLY A 140 -7.15 0.97 8.44
CA GLY A 140 -8.27 1.88 8.61
C GLY A 140 -7.96 3.30 8.09
N PRO A 141 -8.40 4.35 8.81
CA PRO A 141 -8.08 5.75 8.48
C PRO A 141 -6.61 6.14 8.62
N THR A 142 -5.73 5.24 9.10
CA THR A 142 -4.32 5.55 9.34
C THR A 142 -3.40 5.26 8.16
N ALA A 143 -3.90 4.60 7.10
CA ALA A 143 -3.13 4.25 5.91
C ALA A 143 -2.40 5.47 5.31
#